data_AF-A0A959NDY1-F1
#
_entry.id   AF-A0A959NDY1-F1
#
_cell.length_a   1.000
_cell.length_b   1.000
_cell.length_c   1.000
_cell.angle_alpha   90.00
_cell.angle_beta   90.00
_cell.angle_gamma   90.00
#
_symmetry.space_group_name_H-M   'P 1'
#
loop_
_entity.id
_entity.type
_entity.pdbx_description
1 polymer ?
#
loop_
_entity_poly.entity_id
_entity_poly.type
_entity_poly.pdbx_seq_one_letter_code
_entity_poly.pdbx_strand_id
1 'polypeptide(L)' 'MKKIKLSDIATVAPKGIDKDATKKKTKDIKKELDDLQNLLYAESKHSILIILQGMDASGKDGTIRKVLGHM' A
#
# COMPACT_ATOMS: atom_id res chain seq x y z
N MET A 1 -26.41 5.36 0.74
CA MET A 1 -25.09 4.80 0.37
C MET A 1 -25.02 4.67 -1.15
N LYS A 2 -23.92 5.07 -1.80
CA LYS A 2 -23.73 4.80 -3.24
C LYS A 2 -23.53 3.29 -3.45
N LYS A 3 -24.19 2.72 -4.45
CA LYS A 3 -24.04 1.30 -4.80
C LYS A 3 -22.71 1.11 -5.52
N ILE A 4 -21.79 0.35 -4.92
CA ILE A 4 -20.53 -0.03 -5.56
C ILE A 4 -20.80 -1.27 -6.41
N LYS A 5 -20.34 -1.25 -7.66
CA LYS A 5 -20.35 -2.40 -8.57
C LYS A 5 -18.91 -2.83 -8.84
N LEU A 6 -18.52 -4.00 -8.35
CA LEU A 6 -17.16 -4.51 -8.52
C LEU A 6 -16.82 -4.79 -9.99
N SER A 7 -17.82 -5.11 -10.82
CA SER A 7 -17.67 -5.33 -12.27
C SER A 7 -17.13 -4.13 -13.02
N ASP A 8 -17.30 -2.92 -12.47
CA ASP A 8 -16.98 -1.67 -13.15
C ASP A 8 -15.55 -1.20 -12.78
N ILE A 9 -14.84 -1.94 -11.92
CA ILE A 9 -13.50 -1.61 -11.43
C ILE A 9 -12.46 -2.51 -12.13
N ALA A 10 -11.48 -1.89 -12.79
CA ALA A 10 -10.43 -2.63 -13.48
C ALA A 10 -9.50 -3.38 -12.49
N THR A 11 -9.19 -4.64 -12.78
CA THR A 11 -8.31 -5.50 -11.97
C THR A 11 -6.87 -5.57 -12.49
N VAL A 12 -6.60 -4.94 -13.63
CA VAL A 12 -5.28 -4.88 -14.26
C VAL A 12 -4.64 -3.51 -14.05
N ALA A 13 -3.32 -3.46 -14.16
CA ALA A 13 -2.60 -2.19 -14.08
C ALA A 13 -3.08 -1.20 -15.16
N PRO A 14 -3.18 0.11 -14.84
CA PRO A 14 -3.48 1.14 -15.82
C PRO A 14 -2.53 1.11 -17.02
N LYS A 15 -3.05 1.48 -18.21
CA LYS A 15 -2.24 1.59 -19.43
C LYS A 15 -1.14 2.64 -19.25
N GLY A 16 0.05 2.36 -19.79
CA GLY A 16 1.19 3.29 -19.79
C GLY A 16 2.05 3.28 -18.52
N ILE A 17 1.79 2.38 -17.57
CA ILE A 17 2.65 2.22 -16.40
C ILE A 17 3.82 1.31 -16.72
N ASP A 18 5.03 1.83 -16.53
CA ASP A 18 6.26 1.03 -16.58
C ASP A 18 6.54 0.38 -15.21
N LYS A 19 6.87 -0.91 -15.24
CA LYS A 19 7.02 -1.73 -14.03
C LYS A 19 8.25 -1.31 -13.22
N ASP A 20 9.37 -1.03 -13.88
CA ASP A 20 10.64 -0.78 -13.18
C ASP A 20 10.72 0.65 -12.66
N ALA A 21 10.20 1.62 -13.43
CA ALA A 21 9.96 2.98 -12.95
C ALA A 21 9.03 3.00 -11.73
N THR A 22 7.97 2.18 -11.74
CA THR A 22 7.05 2.07 -10.60
C THR A 22 7.75 1.51 -9.37
N LYS A 23 8.52 0.43 -9.50
CA LYS A 23 9.30 -0.13 -8.37
C LYS A 23 10.27 0.90 -7.79
N LYS A 24 10.95 1.68 -8.64
CA LYS A 24 11.87 2.73 -8.20
C LYS A 24 11.13 3.77 -7.36
N LYS A 25 10.00 4.26 -7.86
CA LYS A 25 9.15 5.22 -7.14
C LYS A 25 8.63 4.65 -5.83
N THR A 26 8.21 3.38 -5.81
CA THR A 26 7.78 2.70 -4.57
C THR A 26 8.91 2.65 -3.55
N LYS A 27 10.16 2.43 -3.97
CA LYS A 27 11.31 2.45 -3.05
C LYS A 27 11.51 3.81 -2.40
N ASP A 28 11.32 4.89 -3.14
CA ASP A 28 11.46 6.25 -2.61
C ASP A 28 10.32 6.58 -1.63
N ILE A 29 9.08 6.21 -1.97
CA ILE A 29 7.92 6.35 -1.07
C ILE A 29 8.12 5.55 0.22
N LYS A 30 8.70 4.36 0.14
CA LYS A 30 8.98 3.55 1.33
C LYS A 30 9.93 4.23 2.30
N LYS A 31 10.97 4.90 1.81
CA LYS A 31 11.90 5.64 2.68
C LYS A 31 11.17 6.76 3.44
N GLU A 32 10.34 7.52 2.73
CA GLU A 32 9.53 8.56 3.35
C GLU A 32 8.55 7.98 4.38
N LEU A 33 7.96 6.82 4.08
CA LEU A 33 7.06 6.12 5.00
C LEU A 33 7.79 5.68 6.29
N ASP A 34 9.05 5.22 6.18
CA ASP A 34 9.89 4.85 7.32
C ASP A 34 10.18 6.09 8.21
N ASP A 35 10.51 7.24 7.60
CA ASP A 35 10.73 8.50 8.34
C ASP A 35 9.46 8.96 9.07
N LEU A 36 8.31 8.87 8.41
CA LEU A 36 7.01 9.22 9.00
C LEU A 36 6.59 8.27 10.12
N GLN A 37 6.90 6.98 10.00
CA GLN A 37 6.61 6.01 11.06
C GLN A 37 7.46 6.29 12.30
N ASN A 38 8.73 6.63 12.13
CA ASN A 38 9.60 7.03 13.25
C ASN A 38 9.04 8.27 13.96
N LEU A 39 8.55 9.26 13.20
CA LEU A 39 7.93 10.45 13.76
C LEU A 39 6.64 10.11 14.52
N LEU A 40 5.76 9.30 13.93
CA LEU A 40 4.52 8.83 14.56
C LEU A 40 4.80 8.12 15.89
N TYR A 41 5.80 7.24 15.89
CA TYR A 41 6.22 6.51 17.09
C TYR A 41 6.77 7.44 18.16
N ALA A 42 7.65 8.37 17.79
CA ALA A 42 8.24 9.34 18.71
C ALA A 42 7.20 10.31 19.29
N GLU A 43 6.19 10.71 18.50
CA GLU A 43 5.14 11.62 18.95
C GLU A 43 4.20 10.96 19.98
N SER A 44 3.87 9.67 19.80
CA SER A 44 3.04 8.89 20.73
C SER A 44 1.64 9.47 21.02
N LYS A 45 1.07 10.20 20.04
CA LYS A 45 -0.28 10.80 20.16
C LYS A 45 -1.30 10.19 19.22
N HIS A 46 -0.84 9.61 18.12
CA HIS A 46 -1.70 9.11 17.06
C HIS A 46 -1.43 7.62 16.81
N SER A 47 -2.46 6.93 16.31
CA SER A 47 -2.37 5.53 15.91
C SER A 47 -2.97 5.37 14.51
N ILE A 48 -2.47 4.37 13.78
CA ILE A 48 -2.93 4.06 12.42
C ILE A 48 -3.34 2.59 12.38
N LEU A 49 -4.54 2.32 11.88
CA LEU A 49 -5.04 0.98 11.60
C LEU A 49 -5.14 0.78 10.08
N ILE A 50 -4.37 -0.16 9.54
CA ILE A 50 -4.40 -0.54 8.13
C ILE A 50 -5.16 -1.86 7.99
N ILE A 51 -6.28 -1.84 7.27
CA ILE A 51 -7.08 -3.04 6.96
C ILE A 51 -6.82 -3.45 5.51
N LEU A 52 -6.29 -4.67 5.31
CA LEU A 52 -6.11 -5.27 3.99
C LEU A 52 -7.10 -6.43 3.84
N GLN A 53 -8.06 -6.30 2.92
CA GLN A 53 -9.09 -7.31 2.64
C GLN A 53 -9.07 -7.71 1.17
N GLY A 54 -9.28 -8.99 0.92
CA GLY A 54 -9.28 -9.57 -0.43
C GLY A 54 -9.37 -11.09 -0.38
N MET A 55 -9.64 -11.70 -1.52
CA MET A 55 -9.71 -13.16 -1.65
C MET A 55 -8.34 -13.84 -1.43
N ASP A 56 -8.34 -15.16 -1.40
CA ASP A 56 -7.10 -15.94 -1.40
C ASP A 56 -6.26 -15.59 -2.63
N ALA A 57 -4.94 -15.57 -2.45
CA ALA A 57 -3.96 -15.13 -3.45
C ALA A 57 -4.15 -13.68 -3.97
N SER A 58 -4.97 -12.83 -3.34
CA SER A 58 -5.14 -11.42 -3.74
C SER A 58 -3.92 -10.52 -3.43
N GLY A 59 -2.84 -11.08 -2.88
CA GLY A 59 -1.59 -10.37 -2.61
C GLY A 59 -1.48 -9.68 -1.24
N LYS A 60 -2.42 -9.89 -0.32
CA LYS A 60 -2.42 -9.28 1.04
C LYS A 60 -1.08 -9.48 1.76
N ASP A 61 -0.63 -10.72 1.88
CA ASP A 61 0.62 -11.06 2.58
C ASP A 61 1.84 -10.47 1.88
N GLY A 62 1.82 -10.44 0.55
CA GLY A 62 2.88 -9.84 -0.26
C GLY A 62 3.00 -8.34 -0.01
N THR A 63 1.87 -7.64 0.09
CA THR A 63 1.82 -6.21 0.43
C THR A 63 2.36 -5.95 1.82
N ILE A 64 1.96 -6.73 2.83
CA ILE A 64 2.49 -6.60 4.19
C ILE A 64 4.01 -6.76 4.19
N ARG A 65 4.52 -7.87 3.63
CA ARG A 65 5.97 -8.15 3.62
C ARG A 65 6.78 -7.10 2.87
N LYS A 66 6.28 -6.63 1.71
CA LYS A 66 7.04 -5.72 0.85
C LYS A 66 6.94 -4.26 1.24
N VAL A 67 5.81 -3.83 1.82
CA VAL A 67 5.57 -2.43 2.16
C VAL A 67 5.86 -2.18 3.64
N LEU A 68 5.29 -3.00 4.53
CA LEU A 68 5.32 -2.77 5.98
C LEU A 68 6.40 -3.58 6.71
N GLY A 69 6.98 -4.61 6.08
CA GLY A 69 7.87 -5.57 6.75
C GLY A 69 9.26 -5.04 7.18
N HIS A 70 9.59 -3.79 6.86
CA HIS A 70 10.88 -3.17 7.21
C HIS A 70 10.72 -1.91 8.08
N MET A 71 9.49 -1.67 8.58
CA MET A 71 9.18 -0.57 9.49
C MET A 71 9.40 -0.99 10.94
#